data_AF-A0AAV5LST6-F1
#
_entry.id   AF-A0AAV5LST6-F1
#
_cell.length_a   1.000
_cell.length_b   1.000
_cell.length_c   1.000
_cell.angle_alpha   90.00
_cell.angle_beta   90.00
_cell.angle_gamma   90.00
#
_symmetry.space_group_name_H-M   'P 1'
#
loop_
_entity.id
_entity.type
_entity.pdbx_description
1 polymer ?
#
loop_
_entity_poly.entity_id
_entity_poly.type
_entity_poly.pdbx_seq_one_letter_code
_entity_poly.pdbx_strand_id
1 'polypeptide(L)'
;MAEDQSVVGRRRIYYDQHGSEALICSDSEEDTAEPEEEKHEFAESEDRIVWTVSQEYGLGEEVVNIVSQFIGVNVSEIEERHNFLKEKYKDSEQNLRDPGDSGLEKGISLDKSLNAALDSFDNLFCRRCLLFDCRLHGCSQTLINPSEKQPYWSEYEDDRKPCSDQCYLRVYFFTF
;
A
#
# COMPACT_ATOMS: atom_id res chain seq x y z
N MET A 1 -31.77 -38.96 -40.57
CA MET A 1 -30.80 -38.50 -39.56
C MET A 1 -29.62 -37.98 -40.34
N ALA A 2 -29.12 -36.80 -39.99
CA ALA A 2 -28.17 -36.02 -40.78
C ALA A 2 -26.81 -36.04 -40.08
N GLU A 3 -25.78 -36.50 -40.77
CA GLU A 3 -24.40 -36.45 -40.30
C GLU A 3 -23.69 -35.24 -40.92
N ASP A 4 -23.31 -34.34 -40.02
CA ASP A 4 -22.63 -33.06 -40.22
C ASP A 4 -21.25 -33.27 -40.88
N GLN A 5 -21.10 -32.95 -42.17
CA GLN A 5 -19.79 -32.90 -42.82
C GLN A 5 -19.19 -31.50 -42.66
N SER A 6 -18.57 -31.26 -41.51
CA SER A 6 -17.71 -30.09 -41.31
C SER A 6 -16.56 -30.11 -42.33
N VAL A 7 -16.46 -29.03 -43.13
CA VAL A 7 -15.45 -28.86 -44.20
C VAL A 7 -14.37 -27.85 -43.81
N VAL A 8 -14.20 -27.59 -42.51
CA VAL A 8 -13.17 -26.69 -42.01
C VAL A 8 -11.81 -27.38 -42.17
N GLY A 9 -10.92 -26.81 -43.00
CA GLY A 9 -9.53 -27.26 -43.16
C GLY A 9 -9.22 -28.16 -44.35
N ARG A 10 -10.18 -28.49 -45.23
CA ARG A 10 -9.88 -29.23 -46.48
C ARG A 10 -9.54 -28.24 -47.61
N ARG A 11 -8.31 -28.31 -48.13
CA ARG A 11 -7.86 -27.56 -49.31
C ARG A 11 -8.77 -27.91 -50.50
N ARG A 12 -9.57 -26.94 -50.97
CA ARG A 12 -10.38 -27.09 -52.18
C ARG A 12 -9.49 -26.83 -53.40
N ILE A 13 -9.07 -27.89 -54.06
CA ILE A 13 -8.28 -27.83 -55.29
C ILE A 13 -9.24 -27.74 -56.47
N TYR A 14 -9.17 -26.66 -57.23
CA TYR A 14 -9.92 -26.49 -58.47
C TYR A 14 -8.98 -26.71 -59.66
N TYR A 15 -9.43 -27.52 -60.63
CA TYR A 15 -8.70 -27.74 -61.88
C TYR A 15 -9.29 -26.83 -62.96
N ASP A 16 -8.43 -26.15 -63.72
CA ASP A 16 -8.86 -25.44 -64.92
C ASP A 16 -9.16 -26.42 -66.09
N GLN A 17 -9.68 -25.90 -67.20
CA GLN A 17 -10.01 -26.70 -68.39
C GLN A 17 -8.79 -27.36 -69.06
N HIS A 18 -7.56 -27.01 -68.66
CA HIS A 18 -6.32 -27.60 -69.14
C HIS A 18 -5.71 -28.60 -68.13
N GLY A 19 -6.36 -28.82 -66.98
CA GLY A 19 -5.91 -29.74 -65.95
C GLY A 19 -4.80 -29.21 -65.05
N SER A 20 -4.50 -27.91 -65.10
CA SER A 20 -3.61 -27.26 -64.13
C SER A 20 -4.36 -26.97 -62.83
N GLU A 21 -3.70 -27.21 -61.70
CA GLU A 21 -4.19 -26.84 -60.36
C GLU A 21 -4.20 -25.31 -60.25
N ALA A 22 -5.39 -24.71 -60.17
CA ALA A 22 -5.56 -23.28 -59.94
C ALA A 22 -5.62 -23.02 -58.43
N LEU A 23 -4.54 -22.48 -57.88
CA LEU A 23 -4.53 -21.96 -56.51
C LEU A 23 -5.22 -20.59 -56.50
N ILE A 24 -6.34 -20.48 -55.78
CA ILE A 24 -6.94 -19.18 -55.48
C ILE A 24 -6.06 -18.53 -54.41
N CYS A 25 -5.30 -17.49 -54.78
CA CYS A 25 -4.65 -16.62 -53.83
C CYS A 25 -5.73 -15.84 -53.07
N SER A 26 -6.01 -16.24 -51.83
CA SER A 26 -6.76 -15.40 -50.90
C SER A 26 -5.81 -14.32 -50.37
N ASP A 27 -5.71 -13.19 -51.08
CA ASP A 27 -5.08 -11.98 -50.58
C ASP A 27 -6.03 -11.27 -49.59
N SER A 28 -6.31 -11.92 -48.46
CA SER A 28 -7.11 -11.34 -47.38
C SER A 28 -6.21 -11.08 -46.18
N GLU A 29 -6.12 -9.78 -45.86
CA GLU A 29 -5.59 -9.14 -44.64
C GLU A 29 -4.15 -9.47 -44.22
N GLU A 30 -3.25 -8.54 -44.52
CA GLU A 30 -2.15 -8.19 -43.61
C GLU A 30 -2.78 -7.64 -42.31
N ASP A 31 -3.27 -8.55 -41.46
CA ASP A 31 -3.58 -8.26 -40.07
C ASP A 31 -2.23 -8.05 -39.38
N THR A 32 -1.81 -6.79 -39.34
CA THR A 32 -0.73 -6.36 -38.47
C THR A 32 -1.27 -6.52 -37.05
N ALA A 33 -1.08 -7.71 -36.49
CA ALA A 33 -1.26 -7.93 -35.07
C ALA A 33 -0.39 -6.89 -34.36
N GLU A 34 -1.03 -5.83 -33.84
CA GLU A 34 -0.35 -4.90 -32.97
C GLU A 34 0.27 -5.73 -31.86
N PRO A 35 1.56 -5.57 -31.57
CA PRO A 35 2.18 -6.31 -30.48
C PRO A 35 1.38 -5.99 -29.22
N GLU A 36 0.77 -7.00 -28.60
CA GLU A 36 0.16 -6.85 -27.28
C GLU A 36 1.22 -6.23 -26.37
N GLU A 37 1.03 -4.96 -25.98
CA GLU A 37 1.89 -4.32 -25.00
C GLU A 37 1.83 -5.15 -23.72
N GLU A 38 2.93 -5.81 -23.41
CA GLU A 38 3.07 -6.65 -22.22
C GLU A 38 2.93 -5.72 -21.01
N LYS A 39 1.73 -5.72 -20.40
CA LYS A 39 1.42 -4.84 -19.26
C LYS A 39 2.39 -5.08 -18.13
N HIS A 40 2.96 -4.00 -17.58
CA HIS A 40 3.88 -4.11 -16.45
C HIS A 40 3.18 -4.72 -15.22
N GLU A 41 3.77 -5.77 -14.66
CA GLU A 41 3.29 -6.36 -13.42
C GLU A 41 3.93 -5.64 -12.22
N PHE A 42 3.14 -4.81 -11.55
CA PHE A 42 3.60 -4.03 -10.40
C PHE A 42 3.93 -4.91 -9.18
N ALA A 43 5.15 -4.77 -8.66
CA ALA A 43 5.56 -5.38 -7.41
C ALA A 43 5.03 -4.62 -6.18
N GLU A 44 4.97 -5.26 -5.00
CA GLU A 44 4.53 -4.61 -3.76
C GLU A 44 5.41 -3.40 -3.37
N SER A 45 6.71 -3.45 -3.67
CA SER A 45 7.61 -2.31 -3.45
C SER A 45 7.27 -1.12 -4.35
N GLU A 46 6.86 -1.37 -5.59
CA GLU A 46 6.47 -0.33 -6.54
C GLU A 46 5.13 0.29 -6.14
N ASP A 47 4.18 -0.54 -5.70
CA ASP A 47 2.91 -0.08 -5.11
C ASP A 47 3.14 0.90 -3.95
N ARG A 48 4.09 0.57 -3.06
CA ARG A 48 4.45 1.43 -1.93
C ARG A 48 5.03 2.75 -2.42
N ILE A 49 5.89 2.73 -3.45
CA ILE A 49 6.47 3.95 -4.02
C ILE A 49 5.37 4.82 -4.62
N VAL A 50 4.53 4.26 -5.50
CA VAL A 50 3.42 4.97 -6.15
C VAL A 50 2.48 5.56 -5.08
N TRP A 51 2.12 4.78 -4.06
CA TRP A 51 1.24 5.24 -2.99
C TRP A 51 1.86 6.35 -2.15
N THR A 52 3.04 6.11 -1.57
CA THR A 52 3.70 7.06 -0.65
C THR A 52 4.02 8.39 -1.34
N VAL A 53 4.57 8.34 -2.56
CA VAL A 53 4.90 9.57 -3.31
C VAL A 53 3.64 10.36 -3.63
N SER A 54 2.55 9.68 -4.02
CA SER A 54 1.27 10.35 -4.30
C SER A 54 0.67 11.02 -3.06
N GLN A 55 0.85 10.44 -1.87
CA GLN A 55 0.37 11.04 -0.61
C GLN A 55 1.21 12.24 -0.18
N GLU A 56 2.54 12.18 -0.33
CA GLU A 56 3.45 13.24 0.12
C GLU A 56 3.50 14.43 -0.85
N TYR A 57 3.52 14.17 -2.16
CA TYR A 57 3.76 15.19 -3.19
C TYR A 57 2.57 15.41 -4.14
N GLY A 58 1.51 14.61 -4.03
CA GLY A 58 0.36 14.65 -4.93
C GLY A 58 0.62 14.01 -6.29
N LEU A 59 -0.35 14.16 -7.21
CA LEU A 59 -0.31 13.61 -8.58
C LEU A 59 0.01 14.70 -9.61
N GLY A 60 1.01 15.55 -9.33
CA GLY A 60 1.47 16.53 -10.31
C GLY A 60 2.13 15.83 -11.51
N GLU A 61 1.98 16.37 -12.71
CA GLU A 61 2.57 15.82 -13.95
C GLU A 61 4.08 15.54 -13.80
N GLU A 62 4.82 16.44 -13.16
CA GLU A 62 6.24 16.27 -12.87
C GLU A 62 6.52 15.07 -11.94
N VAL A 63 5.68 14.88 -10.91
CA VAL A 63 5.81 13.76 -9.96
C VAL A 63 5.53 12.43 -10.65
N VAL A 64 4.44 12.34 -11.42
CA VAL A 64 4.07 11.12 -12.14
C VAL A 64 5.14 10.77 -13.18
N ASN A 65 5.69 11.76 -13.89
CA ASN A 65 6.79 11.55 -14.83
C ASN A 65 8.05 11.01 -14.15
N ILE A 66 8.43 11.53 -12.98
CA ILE A 66 9.60 11.03 -12.23
C ILE A 66 9.37 9.59 -11.78
N VAL A 67 8.18 9.27 -11.26
CA VAL A 67 7.83 7.92 -10.80
C VAL A 67 7.81 6.94 -11.98
N SER A 68 7.22 7.35 -13.11
CA SER A 68 7.21 6.60 -14.37
C SER A 68 8.64 6.27 -14.83
N GLN A 69 9.55 7.24 -14.82
CA GLN A 69 10.96 7.02 -15.16
C GLN A 69 11.69 6.11 -14.17
N PHE A 70 11.36 6.21 -12.88
CA PHE A 70 11.99 5.40 -11.84
C PHE A 70 11.59 3.92 -11.95
N ILE A 71 10.32 3.65 -12.24
CA ILE A 71 9.77 2.29 -12.34
C ILE A 71 10.01 1.70 -13.75
N GLY A 72 10.12 2.56 -14.77
CA GLY A 72 10.31 2.14 -16.16
C GLY A 72 9.02 1.82 -16.91
N VAL A 73 7.91 2.49 -16.54
CA VAL A 73 6.56 2.28 -17.09
C VAL A 73 6.00 3.59 -17.63
N ASN A 74 4.91 3.53 -18.38
CA ASN A 74 4.26 4.71 -18.92
C ASN A 74 3.52 5.52 -17.84
N VAL A 75 3.37 6.83 -18.08
CA VAL A 75 2.64 7.76 -17.19
C VAL A 75 1.21 7.26 -16.92
N SER A 76 0.53 6.78 -17.96
CA SER A 76 -0.82 6.22 -17.86
C SER A 76 -0.88 4.99 -16.95
N GLU A 77 0.12 4.11 -16.99
CA GLU A 77 0.19 2.93 -16.11
C GLU A 77 0.34 3.32 -14.64
N ILE A 78 1.10 4.38 -14.34
CA ILE A 78 1.21 4.93 -12.98
C ILE A 78 -0.12 5.50 -12.50
N GLU A 79 -0.82 6.26 -13.34
CA GLU A 79 -2.11 6.85 -12.98
C GLU A 79 -3.19 5.78 -12.75
N GLU A 80 -3.26 4.79 -13.64
CA GLU A 80 -4.12 3.61 -13.49
C GLU A 80 -3.79 2.86 -12.20
N ARG A 81 -2.51 2.64 -11.93
CA ARG A 81 -2.06 1.94 -10.72
C ARG A 81 -2.39 2.72 -9.46
N HIS A 82 -2.22 4.04 -9.47
CA HIS A 82 -2.60 4.90 -8.34
C HIS A 82 -4.11 4.80 -8.06
N ASN A 83 -4.95 4.86 -9.10
CA ASN A 83 -6.40 4.72 -8.94
C ASN A 83 -6.79 3.34 -8.38
N PHE A 84 -6.16 2.28 -8.87
CA PHE A 84 -6.33 0.93 -8.32
C PHE A 84 -5.96 0.87 -6.82
N LEU A 85 -4.80 1.43 -6.45
CA LEU A 85 -4.35 1.49 -5.06
C LEU A 85 -5.31 2.29 -4.19
N LYS A 86 -5.82 3.41 -4.70
CA LYS A 86 -6.79 4.26 -4.00
C LYS A 86 -8.07 3.51 -3.65
N GLU A 87 -8.62 2.70 -4.56
CA GLU A 87 -9.79 1.87 -4.25
C GLU A 87 -9.43 0.72 -3.29
N LYS A 88 -8.30 0.04 -3.50
CA LYS A 88 -7.79 -1.01 -2.60
C LYS A 88 -7.67 -0.52 -1.14
N TYR A 89 -7.14 0.68 -0.92
CA TYR A 89 -6.98 1.25 0.42
C TYR A 89 -8.29 1.81 1.00
N LYS A 90 -9.20 2.36 0.19
CA LYS A 90 -10.54 2.73 0.65
C LYS A 90 -11.34 1.52 1.14
N ASP A 91 -11.28 0.41 0.41
CA ASP A 91 -11.93 -0.85 0.81
C ASP A 91 -11.27 -1.39 2.08
N SER A 92 -9.95 -1.24 2.23
CA SER A 92 -9.25 -1.63 3.45
C SER A 92 -9.71 -0.81 4.67
N GLU A 93 -9.90 0.51 4.55
CA GLU A 93 -10.46 1.35 5.63
C GLU A 93 -11.89 0.98 6.00
N GLN A 94 -12.72 0.57 5.03
CA GLN A 94 -14.10 0.12 5.30
C GLN A 94 -14.13 -1.27 5.95
N ASN A 95 -13.20 -2.15 5.60
CA ASN A 95 -13.04 -3.48 6.21
C ASN A 95 -12.31 -3.44 7.57
N LEU A 96 -11.64 -2.33 7.93
CA LEU A 96 -11.02 -2.11 9.25
C LEU A 96 -12.02 -1.70 10.35
N ARG A 97 -13.34 -1.76 10.08
CA ARG A 97 -14.37 -1.83 11.12
C ARG A 97 -14.50 -3.22 11.76
N ASP A 98 -13.46 -4.04 11.69
CA ASP A 98 -13.30 -5.22 12.54
C ASP A 98 -12.04 -5.03 13.40
N PRO A 99 -12.14 -4.99 14.74
CA PRO A 99 -11.02 -4.68 15.62
C PRO A 99 -10.17 -5.93 15.81
N GLY A 100 -9.34 -6.25 14.83
CA GLY A 100 -8.49 -7.43 14.91
C GLY A 100 -7.45 -7.47 13.81
N ASP A 101 -6.26 -6.99 14.13
CA ASP A 101 -4.99 -7.46 13.57
C ASP A 101 -4.75 -7.28 12.06
N SER A 102 -3.91 -6.31 11.69
CA SER A 102 -2.70 -6.53 10.89
C SER A 102 -2.23 -5.25 10.19
N GLY A 103 -0.92 -4.96 10.34
CA GLY A 103 -0.19 -4.10 9.42
C GLY A 103 0.10 -2.71 9.96
N LEU A 104 1.15 -2.62 10.79
CA LEU A 104 2.01 -1.45 11.05
C LEU A 104 1.70 -0.19 10.21
N GLU A 105 0.63 0.50 10.59
CA GLU A 105 0.40 1.88 10.21
C GLU A 105 1.41 2.69 11.03
N LYS A 106 2.55 2.99 10.42
CA LYS A 106 3.64 3.79 11.01
C LYS A 106 3.28 5.27 11.09
N GLY A 107 2.00 5.61 11.03
CA GLY A 107 1.46 6.89 11.44
C GLY A 107 0.99 6.75 12.88
N ILE A 108 1.69 7.36 13.83
CA ILE A 108 1.16 7.51 15.18
C ILE A 108 -0.08 8.40 15.01
N SER A 109 -1.27 7.80 14.97
CA SER A 109 -2.52 8.55 14.94
C SER A 109 -2.57 9.43 16.20
N LEU A 110 -2.26 10.71 16.04
CA LEU A 110 -2.18 11.70 17.14
C LEU A 110 -3.52 11.90 17.86
N ASP A 111 -4.60 11.36 17.30
CA ASP A 111 -5.95 11.40 17.86
C ASP A 111 -6.14 10.47 19.08
N LYS A 112 -5.22 9.53 19.32
CA LYS A 112 -5.33 8.60 20.45
C LYS A 112 -4.70 9.20 21.70
N SER A 113 -5.47 9.25 22.79
CA SER A 113 -4.95 9.62 24.11
C SER A 113 -3.79 8.70 24.54
N LEU A 114 -2.87 9.20 25.36
CA LEU A 114 -1.76 8.40 25.91
C LEU A 114 -2.25 7.10 26.57
N ASN A 115 -3.37 7.15 27.30
CA ASN A 115 -3.96 5.96 27.92
C ASN A 115 -4.43 4.94 26.88
N ALA A 116 -5.07 5.39 25.80
CA ALA A 116 -5.49 4.50 24.73
C ALA A 116 -4.30 3.86 24.01
N ALA A 117 -3.18 4.59 23.85
CA ALA A 117 -1.96 4.05 23.27
C ALA A 117 -1.25 3.02 24.19
N LEU A 118 -1.38 3.18 25.51
CA LEU A 118 -0.75 2.29 26.50
C LEU A 118 -1.63 1.11 26.94
N ASP A 119 -2.89 1.05 26.51
CA ASP A 119 -3.86 0.05 26.98
C ASP A 119 -3.38 -1.39 26.77
N SER A 120 -2.82 -1.70 25.59
CA SER A 120 -2.28 -3.04 25.32
C SER A 120 -1.10 -3.39 26.24
N PHE A 121 -0.23 -2.43 26.52
CA PHE A 121 0.88 -2.63 27.44
C PHE A 121 0.37 -2.87 28.86
N ASP A 122 -0.53 -2.02 29.34
CA ASP A 122 -1.08 -2.08 30.68
C ASP A 122 -1.86 -3.38 30.94
N ASN A 123 -2.53 -3.91 29.92
CA ASN A 123 -3.37 -5.12 30.04
C ASN A 123 -2.59 -6.43 29.86
N LEU A 124 -1.58 -6.46 28.98
CA LEU A 124 -0.85 -7.68 28.63
C LEU A 124 0.46 -7.85 29.40
N PHE A 125 1.08 -6.77 29.88
CA PHE A 125 2.39 -6.85 30.53
C PHE A 125 2.31 -7.38 31.97
N CYS A 126 2.95 -8.52 32.22
CA CYS A 126 3.07 -9.05 33.57
C CYS A 126 4.31 -8.49 34.27
N ARG A 127 4.13 -7.54 35.18
CA ARG A 127 5.22 -6.96 35.99
C ARG A 127 5.99 -7.96 36.86
N ARG A 128 5.37 -9.09 37.24
CA ARG A 128 6.02 -10.10 38.10
C ARG A 128 7.00 -10.96 37.32
N CYS A 129 6.73 -11.20 36.04
CA CYS A 129 7.54 -12.06 35.17
C CYS A 129 8.30 -11.28 34.10
N LEU A 130 7.99 -9.98 33.93
CA LEU A 130 8.53 -9.10 32.90
C LEU A 130 8.30 -9.63 31.47
N LEU A 131 7.16 -10.29 31.24
CA LEU A 131 6.76 -10.88 29.97
C LEU A 131 5.31 -10.48 29.65
N PHE A 132 4.97 -10.43 28.36
CA PHE A 132 3.59 -10.24 27.89
C PHE A 132 2.81 -11.56 27.94
N ASP A 133 1.50 -11.49 28.21
CA ASP A 133 0.56 -12.62 28.24
C ASP A 133 1.05 -13.79 29.13
N CYS A 134 1.40 -13.46 30.37
CA CYS A 134 1.91 -14.45 31.31
C CYS A 134 0.82 -15.45 31.71
N ARG A 135 0.95 -16.70 31.26
CA ARG A 135 0.03 -17.82 31.59
C ARG A 135 -0.20 -18.06 33.08
N LEU A 136 0.76 -17.67 33.93
CA LEU A 136 0.69 -17.88 35.38
C LEU A 136 -0.04 -16.76 36.12
N HIS A 137 -0.02 -15.54 35.57
CA HIS A 137 -0.51 -14.35 36.27
C HIS A 137 -1.70 -13.68 35.55
N GLY A 138 -2.12 -14.20 34.40
CA GLY A 138 -3.23 -13.67 33.61
C GLY A 138 -2.93 -12.29 32.99
N CYS A 139 -3.87 -11.83 32.17
CA CYS A 139 -3.94 -10.45 31.68
C CYS A 139 -4.84 -9.66 32.62
N SER A 140 -4.52 -8.39 32.87
CA SER A 140 -5.03 -7.50 33.93
C SER A 140 -4.41 -7.73 35.31
N GLN A 141 -3.36 -6.95 35.61
CA GLN A 141 -2.97 -6.71 37.00
C GLN A 141 -3.90 -5.66 37.63
N THR A 142 -4.04 -5.71 38.96
CA THR A 142 -4.81 -4.74 39.74
C THR A 142 -4.43 -3.31 39.35
N LEU A 143 -5.45 -2.48 39.11
CA LEU A 143 -5.41 -1.05 38.80
C LEU A 143 -4.04 -0.42 39.05
N ILE A 144 -3.34 -0.08 37.96
CA ILE A 144 -2.09 0.67 38.04
C ILE A 144 -2.40 1.97 38.78
N ASN A 145 -1.91 2.11 40.01
CA ASN A 145 -2.07 3.34 40.75
C ASN A 145 -1.33 4.44 39.95
N PRO A 146 -1.95 5.60 39.64
CA PRO A 146 -1.27 6.68 38.93
C PRO A 146 0.10 7.04 39.51
N SER A 147 0.28 6.85 40.82
CA SER A 147 1.56 7.03 41.53
C SER A 147 2.67 6.07 41.10
N GLU A 148 2.34 4.89 40.56
CA GLU A 148 3.32 3.94 39.98
C GLU A 148 3.74 4.36 38.56
N LYS A 149 2.92 5.18 37.87
CA LYS A 149 3.24 5.76 36.56
C LYS A 149 3.95 7.12 36.69
N GLN A 150 4.03 7.68 37.90
CA GLN A 150 4.66 8.98 38.09
C GLN A 150 6.16 8.87 37.80
N PRO A 151 6.71 9.78 36.99
CA PRO A 151 8.14 9.94 36.90
C PRO A 151 8.64 10.43 38.27
N TYR A 152 9.56 9.70 38.92
CA TYR A 152 10.44 10.22 39.96
C TYR A 152 11.37 11.28 39.35
N TRP A 153 10.83 12.46 39.01
CA TRP A 153 11.58 13.53 38.34
C TRP A 153 11.27 14.88 38.96
N SER A 154 11.18 14.95 40.28
CA SER A 154 11.11 16.22 41.00
C SER A 154 12.47 16.89 41.21
N GLU A 155 13.59 16.27 40.82
CA GLU A 155 14.91 16.75 41.26
C GLU A 155 15.63 17.72 40.30
N TYR A 156 15.18 17.97 39.07
CA TYR A 156 15.99 18.80 38.13
C TYR A 156 15.16 19.61 37.11
N GLU A 157 14.19 20.39 37.58
CA GLU A 157 13.53 21.42 36.73
C GLU A 157 14.30 22.76 36.72
N ASP A 158 15.12 23.04 37.74
CA ASP A 158 15.70 24.38 37.97
C ASP A 158 16.90 24.73 37.04
N ASP A 159 17.51 23.74 36.38
CA ASP A 159 18.74 23.91 35.57
C ASP A 159 18.57 23.56 34.07
N ARG A 160 17.34 23.47 33.56
CA ARG A 160 17.11 23.08 32.17
C ARG A 160 17.51 24.21 31.22
N LYS A 161 18.56 23.96 30.42
CA LYS A 161 18.97 24.86 29.31
C LYS A 161 18.02 24.69 28.12
N PRO A 162 17.77 25.76 27.35
CA PRO A 162 16.92 25.67 26.17
C PRO A 162 17.55 24.73 25.12
N CYS A 163 16.75 23.81 24.57
CA CYS A 163 17.21 22.84 23.59
C CYS A 163 17.50 23.43 22.20
N SER A 164 16.89 24.57 21.86
CA SER A 164 17.01 25.28 20.58
C SER A 164 16.46 26.71 20.73
N ASP A 165 16.62 27.52 19.69
CA ASP A 165 15.96 28.80 19.46
C ASP A 165 14.42 28.77 19.51
N GLN A 166 13.79 27.64 19.19
CA GLN A 166 12.34 27.46 19.29
C GLN A 166 11.90 26.80 20.61
N CYS A 167 12.81 26.67 21.57
CA CYS A 167 12.51 25.99 22.84
C CYS A 167 11.51 26.80 23.68
N TYR A 168 10.48 26.13 24.24
CA TYR A 168 9.48 26.74 25.11
C TYR A 168 10.08 27.49 26.32
N LEU A 169 11.26 27.08 26.79
CA LEU A 169 11.99 27.74 27.87
C LEU A 169 12.48 29.15 27.53
N ARG A 170 12.57 29.52 26.25
CA ARG A 170 13.01 30.86 25.82
C ARG A 170 11.91 31.92 25.90
N VAL A 171 10.64 31.52 26.02
CA VAL A 171 9.49 32.43 26.02
C VAL A 171 9.43 33.30 27.29
N TYR A 172 10.15 32.91 28.36
CA TYR A 172 10.18 33.63 29.63
C TYR A 172 11.22 34.76 29.74
N PHE A 173 12.01 35.05 28.70
CA PHE A 173 13.03 36.11 28.72
C PHE A 173 12.56 37.47 28.16
N PHE A 174 11.27 37.63 27.85
CA PHE A 174 10.69 38.91 27.40
C PHE A 174 9.56 39.36 28.34
N THR A 175 9.91 39.82 29.54
CA THR A 175 9.06 40.72 30.34
C THR A 175 9.95 41.79 30.95
N PHE A 176 9.50 43.04 30.80
CA PHE A 176 10.13 44.34 31.13
C PHE A 176 10.87 44.43 32.47
#